data_AF-A0A1G6BWH1-F1
#
_entry.id   AF-A0A1G6BWH1-F1
#
_cell.length_a   1.000
_cell.length_b   1.000
_cell.length_c   1.000
_cell.angle_alpha   90.00
_cell.angle_beta   90.00
_cell.angle_gamma   90.00
#
_symmetry.space_group_name_H-M   'P 1'
#
loop_
_entity.id
_entity.type
_entity.pdbx_description
1 polymer ?
#
loop_
_entity_poly.entity_id
_entity_poly.type
_entity_poly.pdbx_seq_one_letter_code
_entity_poly.pdbx_strand_id
1 'polypeptide(L)' 'MKTKTIPLHRKIWLKMRLWQQLNDASDETFARYLNLSVRTLREYDNDSSNLSLERLENFMSCTDLTLDQLINF' A
#
# COMPACT_ATOMS: atom_id res chain seq x y z
N MET A 1 13.88 -25.16 7.57
CA MET A 1 13.85 -24.35 6.33
C MET A 1 13.32 -22.97 6.68
N LYS A 2 14.08 -21.89 6.48
CA LYS A 2 13.53 -20.54 6.65
C LYS A 2 12.53 -20.33 5.52
N THR A 3 11.24 -20.40 5.83
CA THR A 3 10.17 -20.00 4.92
C THR A 3 10.49 -18.57 4.48
N LYS A 4 10.64 -18.33 3.17
CA LYS A 4 10.77 -16.98 2.62
C LYS A 4 9.43 -16.27 2.81
N THR A 5 9.18 -15.79 4.02
CA THR A 5 7.99 -15.03 4.35
C THR A 5 8.12 -13.65 3.71
N ILE A 6 7.15 -13.29 2.89
CA ILE A 6 7.04 -11.92 2.39
C ILE A 6 6.86 -11.01 3.62
N PRO A 7 7.71 -9.98 3.80
CA PRO A 7 7.57 -9.05 4.92
C PRO A 7 6.20 -8.39 4.96
N LEU A 8 5.71 -8.05 6.17
CA LEU A 8 4.37 -7.47 6.36
C LEU A 8 4.17 -6.19 5.54
N HIS A 9 5.13 -5.27 5.56
CA HIS A 9 5.09 -4.03 4.77
C HIS A 9 4.97 -4.29 3.26
N ARG A 10 5.55 -5.39 2.78
CA ARG A 10 5.45 -5.78 1.36
C ARG A 10 4.08 -6.39 1.05
N LYS A 11 3.51 -7.19 1.95
CA LYS A 11 2.15 -7.71 1.81
C LYS A 11 1.10 -6.60 1.75
N ILE A 12 1.18 -5.67 2.70
CA ILE A 12 0.28 -4.51 2.77
C ILE A 12 0.38 -3.69 1.48
N TRP A 13 1.61 -3.38 1.03
CA TRP A 13 1.82 -2.64 -0.21
C TRP A 13 1.17 -3.32 -1.43
N LEU A 14 1.37 -4.63 -1.58
CA LEU A 14 0.78 -5.40 -2.67
C LEU A 14 -0.75 -5.38 -2.63
N LYS A 15 -1.38 -5.44 -1.44
CA LYS A 15 -2.83 -5.34 -1.28
C LYS A 15 -3.35 -3.96 -1.69
N MET A 16 -2.66 -2.89 -1.30
CA MET A 16 -3.03 -1.53 -1.69
C MET A 16 -2.89 -1.30 -3.21
N ARG A 17 -1.83 -1.84 -3.83
CA ARG A 17 -1.65 -1.81 -5.29
C ARG A 17 -2.71 -2.64 -6.02
N LEU A 18 -3.08 -3.81 -5.49
CA LEU A 18 -4.19 -4.60 -6.04
C LEU A 18 -5.51 -3.81 -5.97
N TRP A 19 -5.80 -3.17 -4.84
CA TRP A 19 -6.97 -2.30 -4.71
C TRP A 19 -6.94 -1.19 -5.76
N GLN A 20 -5.79 -0.53 -5.97
CA GLN A 20 -5.65 0.51 -6.97
C GLN A 20 -6.01 0.00 -8.37
N GLN A 21 -5.50 -1.18 -8.76
CA GLN A 21 -5.81 -1.80 -10.05
C GLN A 21 -7.28 -2.15 -10.20
N LEU A 22 -7.91 -2.71 -9.16
CA LEU A 22 -9.32 -3.11 -9.19
C LEU A 22 -10.27 -1.91 -9.28
N ASN A 23 -9.85 -0.74 -8.80
CA ASN A 23 -10.65 0.49 -8.79
C ASN A 23 -10.27 1.47 -9.90
N ASP A 24 -9.38 1.07 -10.84
CA ASP A 24 -8.86 1.91 -11.93
C ASP A 24 -8.32 3.28 -11.44
N ALA A 25 -7.73 3.30 -10.25
CA ALA A 25 -7.21 4.52 -9.64
C ALA A 25 -5.83 4.88 -10.24
N SER A 26 -5.70 6.09 -10.79
CA SER A 26 -4.42 6.56 -11.32
C SER A 26 -3.34 6.64 -10.24
N ASP A 27 -2.06 6.59 -10.65
CA ASP A 27 -0.92 6.75 -9.74
C ASP A 27 -1.00 8.10 -8.99
N GLU A 28 -1.46 9.17 -9.63
CA GLU A 28 -1.64 10.48 -9.01
C GLU A 28 -2.75 10.46 -7.94
N THR A 29 -3.81 9.70 -8.16
CA THR A 29 -4.91 9.55 -7.19
C THR A 29 -4.46 8.72 -5.99
N PHE A 30 -3.80 7.60 -6.25
CA PHE A 30 -3.28 6.73 -5.20
C PHE A 30 -2.17 7.41 -4.38
N ALA A 31 -1.28 8.17 -5.03
CA ALA A 31 -0.28 9.00 -4.36
C ALA A 31 -0.91 10.07 -3.46
N ARG A 32 -2.03 10.69 -3.87
CA ARG A 32 -2.78 11.64 -3.04
C ARG A 32 -3.37 10.99 -1.80
N TYR A 33 -3.96 9.80 -1.90
CA TYR A 33 -4.48 9.08 -0.73
C TYR A 33 -3.39 8.74 0.29
N LEU A 34 -2.15 8.54 -0.19
CA LEU A 34 -0.99 8.26 0.65
C LEU A 34 -0.23 9.52 1.08
N ASN A 35 -0.71 10.71 0.72
CA ASN A 35 -0.04 11.99 0.95
C ASN A 35 1.45 11.96 0.56
N LEU A 36 1.75 11.49 -0.66
CA LEU A 36 3.11 11.40 -1.19
C LEU A 36 3.19 11.76 -2.68
N SER A 37 4.40 11.88 -3.20
CA SER A 37 4.63 12.10 -4.63
C SER A 37 4.55 10.81 -5.44
N VAL A 38 4.16 10.88 -6.72
CA VAL A 38 4.19 9.72 -7.63
C VAL A 38 5.60 9.12 -7.74
N ARG A 39 6.66 9.92 -7.55
CA ARG A 39 8.02 9.40 -7.46
C ARG A 39 8.20 8.46 -6.27
N THR A 40 7.83 8.91 -5.06
CA THR A 40 7.90 8.10 -3.83
C THR A 40 7.01 6.86 -3.92
N LEU A 41 5.86 6.98 -4.58
CA LEU A 41 4.97 5.86 -4.86
C LEU A 41 5.69 4.74 -5.62
N ARG A 42 6.43 5.10 -6.68
CA ARG A 42 7.21 4.14 -7.49
C ARG A 42 8.44 3.60 -6.76
N GLU A 43 9.01 4.36 -5.84
CA GLU A 43 10.08 3.86 -4.96
C GLU A 43 9.58 2.70 -4.08
N TYR A 44 8.33 2.77 -3.59
CA TYR A 44 7.71 1.71 -2.81
C TYR A 44 7.43 0.41 -3.57
N ASP A 45 7.30 0.47 -4.90
CA ASP A 45 7.20 -0.75 -5.73
C ASP A 45 8.48 -1.60 -5.66
N ASN A 46 9.61 -0.95 -5.43
CA ASN A 46 10.89 -1.61 -5.21
C ASN A 46 11.11 -1.94 -3.74
N ASP A 47 10.87 -0.97 -2.84
CA ASP A 47 11.06 -1.11 -1.41
C ASP A 47 10.00 -0.36 -0.59
N SER A 48 9.07 -1.11 0.00
CA SER A 48 8.01 -0.55 0.85
C SER A 48 8.34 -0.56 2.35
N SER A 49 9.62 -0.76 2.72
CA SER A 49 10.05 -0.78 4.13
C SER A 49 9.77 0.53 4.88
N ASN A 50 9.75 1.64 4.16
CA ASN A 50 9.46 2.97 4.70
C ASN A 50 7.97 3.36 4.63
N LEU A 51 7.07 2.43 4.35
CA LEU A 51 5.62 2.68 4.41
C LEU A 51 5.22 2.95 5.87
N SER A 52 4.93 4.20 6.19
CA SER A 52 4.54 4.60 7.55
C SER A 52 3.09 4.23 7.87
N LEU A 53 2.81 4.08 9.17
CA LEU A 53 1.44 3.86 9.66
C LEU A 53 0.51 5.03 9.31
N GLU A 54 1.01 6.26 9.37
CA GLU A 54 0.24 7.45 8.95
C GLU A 54 -0.22 7.36 7.49
N ARG A 55 0.64 6.87 6.58
CA ARG A 55 0.26 6.68 5.16
C ARG A 55 -0.79 5.59 5.02
N LEU A 56 -0.67 4.53 5.80
CA LEU A 56 -1.65 3.45 5.83
C LEU A 56 -3.01 3.94 6.35
N GLU A 57 -3.03 4.75 7.41
CA GLU A 57 -4.24 5.38 7.95
C GLU A 57 -4.91 6.32 6.95
N ASN A 58 -4.12 7.17 6.27
CA ASN A 58 -4.63 8.04 5.21
C ASN A 58 -5.28 7.23 4.08
N PHE A 59 -4.64 6.14 3.66
CA PHE A 59 -5.21 5.25 2.66
C PHE A 59 -6.51 4.57 3.13
N MET A 60 -6.53 4.02 4.35
CA MET A 60 -7.71 3.38 4.92
C MET A 60 -8.89 4.37 5.04
N SER A 61 -8.64 5.61 5.47
CA SER A 61 -9.68 6.64 5.57
C SER A 61 -10.23 7.10 4.21
N CYS A 62 -9.44 6.98 3.13
CA CYS A 62 -9.87 7.35 1.78
C CYS A 62 -10.59 6.21 1.03
N THR A 63 -10.49 4.96 1.50
CA THR A 63 -10.93 3.77 0.76
C THR A 63 -11.91 2.87 1.51
N ASP A 64 -12.25 3.23 2.75
CA ASP A 64 -13.08 2.43 3.67
C ASP A 64 -12.55 1.00 3.93
N LEU A 65 -11.28 0.74 3.60
CA LEU A 65 -10.61 -0.52 3.89
C LEU A 65 -10.15 -0.59 5.35
N THR A 66 -10.27 -1.79 5.93
CA THR A 66 -9.76 -2.09 7.26
C THR A 66 -8.35 -2.66 7.22
N LEU A 67 -7.63 -2.54 8.33
CA LEU A 67 -6.29 -3.13 8.48
C LEU A 67 -6.32 -4.66 8.28
N ASP A 68 -7.38 -5.33 8.73
CA ASP A 68 -7.55 -6.78 8.59
C ASP A 68 -7.54 -7.21 7.11
N GLN A 69 -8.30 -6.49 6.27
CA GLN A 69 -8.35 -6.73 4.82
C GLN A 69 -6.99 -6.51 4.13
N LEU A 70 -6.13 -5.65 4.68
CA LEU A 70 -4.80 -5.35 4.16
C LEU A 70 -3.72 -6.33 4.62
N ILE A 71 -3.92 -7.02 5.73
CA ILE A 71 -2.94 -7.97 6.30
C ILE A 71 -3.26 -9.42 5.94
N ASN A 72 -4.55 -9.76 5.86
CA ASN A 72 -5.00 -11.13 5.66
C ASN A 72 -5.24 -11.47 4.18
N PHE A 73 -4.97 -12.73 3.83
CA PHE A 73 -5.22 -13.33 2.51
C PHE A 73 -6.36 -14.33 2.60
#